data_AF-A0A1H2DNT1-F1
#
_entry.id   AF-A0A1H2DNT1-F1
#
_cell.length_a   1.000
_cell.length_b   1.000
_cell.length_c   1.000
_cell.angle_alpha   90.00
_cell.angle_beta   90.00
_cell.angle_gamma   90.00
#
_symmetry.space_group_name_H-M   'P 1'
#
loop_
_entity.id
_entity.type
_entity.pdbx_description
1 polymer ?
#
loop_
_entity_poly.entity_id
_entity_poly.type
_entity_poly.pdbx_seq_one_letter_code
_entity_poly.pdbx_strand_id
1 'polypeptide(L)'
;MISGKKKFIGVFVVLFLFLISCPVFSQDLQTWDLKNGLYAQFDTDKGLILAVLYYDRVPLTVINFAGLAQGTIASDQGSSKKYYDGLIFHRVIKDFMIQGGDPTGTGRGGPGYQFPDEFVAGLRHDYPGILSMANAGPGTNGSQFFITHKATPWLDNKHTVFGKVITGQDVVNKIEKGDRINTLTIIRVGEKAKAFKADQASFDAALNKIKARK
;
A
#
# COMPACT_ATOMS: atom_id res chain seq x y z
N MET A 1 19.24 75.35 -50.09
CA MET A 1 18.13 74.38 -50.35
C MET A 1 18.78 73.24 -51.12
N ILE A 2 18.93 72.02 -50.63
CA ILE A 2 17.89 71.04 -50.26
C ILE A 2 18.51 70.03 -49.25
N SER A 3 17.68 69.65 -48.29
CA SER A 3 17.91 68.71 -47.18
C SER A 3 17.91 67.25 -47.64
N GLY A 4 18.77 66.40 -47.06
CA GLY A 4 18.78 64.95 -47.30
C GLY A 4 19.17 64.17 -46.04
N LYS A 5 18.23 64.03 -45.10
CA LYS A 5 18.37 63.17 -43.92
C LYS A 5 18.37 61.69 -44.33
N LYS A 6 19.49 60.97 -44.13
CA LYS A 6 19.52 59.50 -44.21
C LYS A 6 18.98 58.92 -42.90
N LYS A 7 17.85 58.21 -42.99
CA LYS A 7 17.18 57.55 -41.87
C LYS A 7 17.93 56.26 -41.50
N PHE A 8 18.35 56.16 -40.24
CA PHE A 8 18.77 54.89 -39.64
C PHE A 8 17.52 54.03 -39.41
N ILE A 9 17.44 52.88 -40.07
CA ILE A 9 16.43 51.85 -39.80
C ILE A 9 17.05 50.90 -38.77
N GLY A 10 16.66 51.06 -37.50
CA GLY A 10 16.95 50.08 -36.46
C GLY A 10 16.06 48.85 -36.65
N VAL A 11 16.68 47.70 -36.93
CA VAL A 11 16.00 46.41 -36.93
C VAL A 11 15.75 46.02 -35.46
N PHE A 12 14.51 46.15 -35.01
CA PHE A 12 14.07 45.63 -33.72
C PHE A 12 13.84 44.12 -33.87
N VAL A 13 14.80 43.31 -33.40
CA VAL A 13 14.59 41.87 -33.23
C VAL A 13 13.72 41.68 -31.99
N VAL A 14 12.42 41.51 -32.20
CA VAL A 14 11.47 41.12 -31.15
C VAL A 14 11.67 39.62 -30.90
N LEU A 15 12.43 39.30 -29.85
CA LEU A 15 12.59 37.94 -29.35
C LEU A 15 11.28 37.52 -28.67
N PHE A 16 10.43 36.79 -29.40
CA PHE A 16 9.25 36.13 -28.83
C PHE A 16 9.70 34.95 -27.97
N LEU A 17 9.91 35.18 -26.68
CA LEU A 17 10.01 34.14 -25.66
C LEU A 17 8.63 33.47 -25.55
N PHE A 18 8.43 32.37 -26.29
CA PHE A 18 7.35 31.43 -25.99
C PHE A 18 7.64 30.81 -24.62
N LEU A 19 7.08 31.42 -23.57
CA LEU A 19 6.89 30.77 -22.28
C LEU A 19 5.95 29.58 -22.54
N ILE A 20 6.53 28.40 -22.74
CA ILE A 20 5.81 27.14 -22.68
C ILE A 20 5.33 27.03 -21.23
N SER A 21 4.09 27.44 -20.98
CA SER A 21 3.38 27.10 -19.76
C SER A 21 3.19 25.59 -19.81
N CYS A 22 4.17 24.85 -19.29
CA CYS A 22 3.98 23.45 -18.96
C CYS A 22 2.80 23.43 -17.99
N PRO A 23 1.63 22.89 -18.36
CA PRO A 23 0.57 22.72 -17.38
C PRO A 23 1.15 21.78 -16.33
N VAL A 24 1.47 22.33 -15.16
CA VAL A 24 1.76 21.55 -13.98
C VAL A 24 0.49 20.75 -13.76
N PHE A 25 0.53 19.47 -14.14
CA PHE A 25 -0.54 18.53 -13.88
C PHE A 25 -0.58 18.38 -12.36
N SER A 26 -1.34 19.25 -11.70
CA SER A 26 -1.63 19.15 -10.29
C SER A 26 -2.48 17.89 -10.16
N GLN A 27 -1.83 16.76 -9.86
CA GLN A 27 -2.56 15.65 -9.31
C GLN A 27 -3.14 16.18 -8.01
N ASP A 28 -4.44 16.43 -8.00
CA ASP A 28 -5.18 16.66 -6.77
C ASP A 28 -4.88 15.47 -5.87
N LEU A 29 -3.96 15.66 -4.92
CA LEU A 29 -3.63 14.66 -3.93
C LEU A 29 -4.92 14.43 -3.17
N GLN A 30 -5.60 13.31 -3.42
CA GLN A 30 -6.83 12.97 -2.73
C GLN A 30 -6.51 12.93 -1.23
N THR A 31 -6.96 13.95 -0.51
CA THR A 31 -6.78 14.05 0.93
C THR A 31 -7.96 13.39 1.61
N TRP A 32 -7.67 12.57 2.60
CA TRP A 32 -8.68 11.81 3.33
C TRP A 32 -8.99 12.53 4.64
N ASP A 33 -10.27 12.76 4.94
CA ASP A 33 -10.71 13.16 6.29
C ASP A 33 -10.78 11.90 7.18
N LEU A 34 -9.65 11.59 7.82
CA LEU A 34 -9.46 10.34 8.55
C LEU A 34 -9.55 10.54 10.06
N LYS A 35 -10.19 9.57 10.71
CA LYS A 35 -10.12 9.42 12.16
C LYS A 35 -8.72 8.98 12.60
N ASN A 36 -8.42 9.13 13.89
CA ASN A 36 -7.17 8.58 14.46
C ASN A 36 -7.04 7.08 14.15
N GLY A 37 -5.90 6.69 13.60
CA GLY A 37 -5.67 5.33 13.12
C GLY A 37 -4.45 5.20 12.23
N LEU A 38 -4.14 3.95 11.88
CA LEU A 38 -3.12 3.60 10.90
C LEU A 38 -3.81 3.07 9.64
N TYR A 39 -3.39 3.54 8.47
CA TYR A 39 -4.03 3.20 7.20
C TYR A 39 -3.00 2.79 6.15
N ALA A 40 -3.45 1.98 5.21
CA ALA A 40 -2.72 1.63 3.99
C ALA A 40 -3.50 2.14 2.77
N GLN A 41 -2.87 3.04 2.01
CA GLN A 41 -3.37 3.48 0.72
C GLN A 41 -2.64 2.72 -0.38
N PHE A 42 -3.39 1.94 -1.14
CA PHE A 42 -2.93 1.28 -2.36
C PHE A 42 -3.28 2.20 -3.52
N ASP A 43 -2.27 2.67 -4.25
CA ASP A 43 -2.43 3.18 -5.60
C ASP A 43 -2.28 2.01 -6.56
N THR A 44 -3.31 1.77 -7.39
CA THR A 44 -3.36 0.63 -8.29
C THR A 44 -3.76 1.06 -9.69
N ASP A 45 -3.56 0.19 -10.68
CA ASP A 45 -3.99 0.41 -12.07
C ASP A 45 -5.50 0.70 -12.21
N LYS A 46 -6.31 0.32 -11.22
CA LYS A 46 -7.77 0.53 -11.23
C LYS A 46 -8.24 1.67 -10.30
N GLY A 47 -7.30 2.36 -9.64
CA GLY A 47 -7.58 3.49 -8.74
C GLY A 47 -7.10 3.27 -7.29
N LEU A 48 -7.54 4.14 -6.39
CA LEU A 48 -7.13 4.11 -4.99
C LEU A 48 -7.99 3.16 -4.15
N ILE A 49 -7.33 2.37 -3.30
CA ILE A 49 -7.95 1.60 -2.23
C ILE A 49 -7.38 2.10 -0.91
N LEU A 50 -8.24 2.43 0.04
CA LEU A 50 -7.82 2.81 1.39
C LEU A 50 -8.33 1.80 2.40
N ALA A 51 -7.41 1.22 3.17
CA ALA A 51 -7.73 0.29 4.25
C ALA A 51 -7.25 0.82 5.61
N VAL A 52 -8.07 0.65 6.64
CA VAL A 52 -7.63 0.80 8.05
C VAL A 52 -6.88 -0.45 8.49
N LEU A 53 -5.83 -0.28 9.29
CA LEU A 53 -5.01 -1.36 9.85
C LEU A 53 -5.25 -1.50 11.37
N TYR A 54 -5.45 -2.72 11.84
CA TYR A 54 -5.75 -3.04 13.24
C TYR A 54 -4.48 -3.20 14.10
N TYR A 55 -3.64 -2.16 14.10
CA TYR A 55 -2.28 -2.17 14.66
C TYR A 55 -2.19 -2.44 16.17
N ASP A 56 -3.28 -2.19 16.91
CA ASP A 56 -3.42 -2.44 18.34
C ASP A 56 -3.90 -3.86 18.65
N ARG A 57 -4.57 -4.51 17.70
CA ARG A 57 -5.17 -5.85 17.85
C ARG A 57 -4.25 -6.97 17.36
N VAL A 58 -3.57 -6.75 16.24
CA VAL A 58 -2.67 -7.71 15.58
C VAL A 58 -1.32 -7.05 15.25
N PRO A 59 -0.58 -6.61 16.28
CA PRO A 59 0.59 -5.75 16.12
C PRO A 59 1.72 -6.41 15.32
N LEU A 60 1.99 -7.71 15.48
CA LEU A 60 3.10 -8.35 14.73
C LEU A 60 2.83 -8.28 13.23
N THR A 61 1.61 -8.60 12.81
CA THR A 61 1.18 -8.59 11.41
C THR A 61 1.21 -7.19 10.81
N VAL A 62 0.74 -6.19 11.56
CA VAL A 62 0.72 -4.80 11.08
C VAL A 62 2.13 -4.19 11.07
N ILE A 63 3.00 -4.52 12.04
CA ILE A 63 4.42 -4.15 12.01
C ILE A 63 5.06 -4.69 10.73
N ASN A 64 4.86 -5.98 10.43
CA ASN A 64 5.39 -6.62 9.22
C ASN A 64 4.92 -5.90 7.95
N PHE A 65 3.60 -5.76 7.78
CA PHE A 65 3.02 -5.19 6.57
C PHE A 65 3.46 -3.72 6.38
N ALA A 66 3.33 -2.89 7.42
CA ALA A 66 3.74 -1.49 7.34
C ALA A 66 5.25 -1.34 7.18
N GLY A 67 6.05 -2.18 7.84
CA GLY A 67 7.50 -2.13 7.75
C GLY A 67 8.01 -2.51 6.37
N LEU A 68 7.42 -3.54 5.74
CA LEU A 68 7.69 -3.90 4.34
C LEU A 68 7.26 -2.78 3.39
N ALA A 69 6.08 -2.18 3.59
CA ALA A 69 5.61 -1.06 2.79
C ALA A 69 6.55 0.16 2.85
N GLN A 70 7.13 0.42 4.03
CA GLN A 70 8.02 1.56 4.26
C GLN A 70 9.50 1.23 3.99
N GLY A 71 9.86 -0.05 3.75
CA GLY A 71 11.24 -0.51 3.61
C GLY A 71 12.05 -0.54 4.92
N THR A 72 11.39 -0.46 6.07
CA THR A 72 12.03 -0.44 7.41
C THR A 72 12.20 -1.84 8.02
N ILE A 73 11.73 -2.87 7.32
CA ILE A 73 11.98 -4.28 7.60
C ILE A 73 12.70 -4.88 6.39
N ALA A 74 13.74 -5.68 6.64
CA ALA A 74 14.51 -6.31 5.58
C ALA A 74 13.67 -7.36 4.83
N SER A 75 13.99 -7.57 3.55
CA SER A 75 13.41 -8.64 2.76
C SER A 75 14.46 -9.22 1.81
N ASP A 76 14.17 -10.38 1.23
CA ASP A 76 15.01 -11.00 0.18
C ASP A 76 15.17 -10.13 -1.08
N GLN A 77 14.34 -9.09 -1.25
CA GLN A 77 14.46 -8.11 -2.35
C GLN A 77 15.41 -6.95 -2.01
N GLY A 78 16.09 -7.01 -0.87
CA GLY A 78 16.97 -5.98 -0.34
C GLY A 78 16.35 -5.20 0.82
N SER A 79 17.22 -4.63 1.66
CA SER A 79 16.84 -3.71 2.74
C SER A 79 16.51 -2.32 2.18
N SER A 80 15.67 -1.56 2.89
CA SER A 80 15.36 -0.15 2.55
C SER A 80 14.56 0.08 1.26
N LYS A 81 14.10 -0.98 0.59
CA LYS A 81 13.17 -0.89 -0.54
C LYS A 81 11.73 -0.99 -0.06
N LYS A 82 10.86 -0.10 -0.55
CA LYS A 82 9.41 -0.24 -0.39
C LYS A 82 8.95 -1.51 -1.09
N TYR A 83 8.64 -2.54 -0.30
CA TYR A 83 8.53 -3.92 -0.79
C TYR A 83 7.39 -4.12 -1.79
N TYR A 84 6.26 -3.46 -1.56
CA TYR A 84 5.02 -3.68 -2.31
C TYR A 84 4.90 -2.84 -3.59
N ASP A 85 5.72 -1.80 -3.74
CA ASP A 85 5.69 -0.91 -4.89
C ASP A 85 6.06 -1.67 -6.17
N GLY A 86 5.19 -1.60 -7.17
CA GLY A 86 5.32 -2.26 -8.46
C GLY A 86 4.90 -3.75 -8.49
N LEU A 87 4.53 -4.33 -7.35
CA LEU A 87 4.05 -5.72 -7.30
C LEU A 87 2.66 -5.86 -7.93
N ILE A 88 2.31 -7.08 -8.34
CA ILE A 88 1.01 -7.37 -8.97
C ILE A 88 0.05 -8.11 -8.04
N PHE A 89 -1.24 -7.98 -8.33
CA PHE A 89 -2.26 -8.92 -7.90
C PHE A 89 -2.17 -10.19 -8.75
N HIS A 90 -1.38 -11.16 -8.29
CA HIS A 90 -1.06 -12.38 -9.05
C HIS A 90 -2.20 -13.41 -9.06
N ARG A 91 -3.16 -13.30 -8.14
CA ARG A 91 -4.32 -14.20 -8.06
C ARG A 91 -5.57 -13.40 -7.75
N VAL A 92 -6.54 -13.45 -8.65
CA VAL A 92 -7.84 -12.80 -8.51
C VAL A 92 -8.92 -13.82 -8.79
N ILE A 93 -9.87 -13.95 -7.86
CA ILE A 93 -11.03 -14.83 -8.01
C ILE A 93 -12.28 -13.97 -7.84
N LYS A 94 -13.05 -13.84 -8.92
CA LYS A 94 -14.30 -13.09 -8.95
C LYS A 94 -15.22 -13.54 -7.81
N ASP A 95 -15.88 -12.57 -7.18
CA ASP A 95 -16.77 -12.78 -6.03
C ASP A 95 -16.11 -13.44 -4.80
N PHE A 96 -14.79 -13.55 -4.76
CA PHE A 96 -14.04 -14.06 -3.61
C PHE A 96 -13.02 -13.06 -3.09
N MET A 97 -11.90 -12.85 -3.80
CA MET A 97 -10.80 -12.01 -3.33
C MET A 97 -9.79 -11.64 -4.43
N ILE A 98 -9.00 -10.60 -4.15
CA ILE A 98 -7.77 -10.23 -4.86
C ILE A 98 -6.58 -10.50 -3.94
N GLN A 99 -5.52 -11.15 -4.44
CA GLN A 99 -4.33 -11.53 -3.68
C GLN A 99 -3.06 -10.98 -4.34
N GLY A 100 -2.22 -10.35 -3.51
CA GLY A 100 -0.98 -9.69 -3.90
C GLY A 100 0.16 -9.94 -2.91
N GLY A 101 1.23 -9.16 -3.03
CA GLY A 101 2.37 -9.21 -2.11
C GLY A 101 3.41 -10.30 -2.40
N ASP A 102 3.36 -10.95 -3.56
CA ASP A 102 4.41 -11.86 -4.03
C ASP A 102 5.37 -11.12 -4.98
N PRO A 103 6.66 -10.97 -4.66
CA PRO A 103 7.65 -10.28 -5.50
C PRO A 103 7.94 -11.00 -6.81
N THR A 104 7.68 -12.31 -6.88
CA THR A 104 7.86 -13.12 -8.09
C THR A 104 6.62 -13.15 -8.99
N GLY A 105 5.45 -12.76 -8.46
CA GLY A 105 4.17 -12.87 -9.15
C GLY A 105 3.67 -14.30 -9.39
N THR A 106 4.31 -15.32 -8.80
CA THR A 106 3.99 -16.75 -9.04
C THR A 106 2.95 -17.32 -8.07
N GLY A 107 2.70 -16.63 -6.96
CA GLY A 107 1.98 -17.08 -5.78
C GLY A 107 2.84 -17.85 -4.77
N ARG A 108 4.14 -18.02 -5.00
CA ARG A 108 5.05 -18.84 -4.16
C ARG A 108 6.17 -18.04 -3.49
N GLY A 109 6.36 -16.78 -3.85
CA GLY A 109 7.37 -15.93 -3.23
C GLY A 109 6.95 -15.38 -1.87
N GLY A 110 7.86 -14.66 -1.24
CA GLY A 110 7.66 -14.05 0.07
C GLY A 110 8.78 -13.09 0.43
N PRO A 111 8.85 -12.62 1.68
CA PRO A 111 9.85 -11.66 2.11
C PRO A 111 11.17 -12.32 2.58
N GLY A 112 11.26 -13.65 2.55
CA GLY A 112 12.41 -14.43 3.04
C GLY A 112 12.25 -15.03 4.43
N TYR A 113 11.12 -14.77 5.07
CA TYR A 113 10.82 -15.29 6.40
C TYR A 113 9.32 -15.55 6.54
N GLN A 114 8.98 -16.23 7.63
CA GLN A 114 7.60 -16.52 8.02
C GLN A 114 7.37 -16.19 9.50
N PHE A 115 6.12 -15.89 9.86
CA PHE A 115 5.73 -15.58 11.22
C PHE A 115 4.34 -16.13 11.63
N PRO A 116 4.06 -16.27 12.94
CA PRO A 116 2.81 -16.85 13.46
C PRO A 116 1.53 -16.10 13.08
N ASP A 117 0.39 -16.77 13.18
CA ASP A 117 -0.93 -16.13 13.07
C ASP A 117 -1.31 -15.32 14.33
N GLU A 118 -2.13 -14.28 14.15
CA GLU A 118 -2.72 -13.48 15.23
C GLU A 118 -4.26 -13.49 15.12
N PHE A 119 -4.92 -14.53 15.65
CA PHE A 119 -6.37 -14.59 15.70
C PHE A 119 -6.91 -13.90 16.94
N VAL A 120 -7.85 -12.97 16.76
CA VAL A 120 -8.48 -12.23 17.85
C VAL A 120 -10.00 -12.22 17.70
N ALA A 121 -10.70 -12.31 18.82
CA ALA A 121 -12.16 -12.28 18.82
C ALA A 121 -12.68 -10.99 18.16
N GLY A 122 -13.63 -11.14 17.23
CA GLY A 122 -14.28 -10.02 16.52
C GLY A 122 -13.57 -9.55 15.25
N LEU A 123 -12.36 -10.04 14.92
CA LEU A 123 -11.80 -9.85 13.59
C LEU A 123 -12.10 -11.08 12.73
N ARG A 124 -13.12 -10.97 11.87
CA ARG A 124 -13.70 -12.06 11.09
C ARG A 124 -13.87 -11.65 9.62
N HIS A 125 -14.12 -12.63 8.76
CA HIS A 125 -14.38 -12.43 7.35
C HIS A 125 -15.89 -12.31 7.06
N ASP A 126 -16.57 -11.41 7.76
CA ASP A 126 -18.02 -11.22 7.74
C ASP A 126 -18.49 -10.08 6.82
N TYR A 127 -17.56 -9.35 6.20
CA TYR A 127 -17.85 -8.26 5.25
C TYR A 127 -16.98 -8.34 3.99
N PRO A 128 -17.35 -7.62 2.90
CA PRO A 128 -16.42 -7.24 1.85
C PRO A 128 -15.25 -6.41 2.39
N GLY A 129 -14.12 -6.43 1.67
CA GLY A 129 -12.99 -5.55 1.92
C GLY A 129 -12.14 -5.96 3.11
N ILE A 130 -12.26 -7.19 3.60
CA ILE A 130 -11.43 -7.66 4.71
C ILE A 130 -10.02 -7.92 4.18
N LEU A 131 -9.04 -7.26 4.79
CA LEU A 131 -7.62 -7.36 4.46
C LEU A 131 -6.96 -8.38 5.41
N SER A 132 -6.43 -9.45 4.83
CA SER A 132 -5.93 -10.61 5.57
C SER A 132 -4.63 -11.15 4.98
N MET A 133 -3.84 -11.82 5.82
CA MET A 133 -2.62 -12.49 5.37
C MET A 133 -2.94 -13.77 4.59
N ALA A 134 -2.28 -13.96 3.44
CA ALA A 134 -2.20 -15.27 2.82
C ALA A 134 -1.13 -16.12 3.52
N ASN A 135 -1.37 -17.42 3.66
CA ASN A 135 -0.44 -18.38 4.25
C ASN A 135 -0.54 -19.75 3.55
N ALA A 136 0.43 -20.63 3.82
CA ALA A 136 0.52 -22.00 3.33
C ALA A 136 0.18 -23.03 4.43
N GLY A 137 -0.43 -22.57 5.52
CA GLY A 137 -0.68 -23.35 6.73
C GLY A 137 -0.48 -22.51 8.00
N PRO A 138 -0.75 -23.11 9.17
CA PRO A 138 -0.61 -22.41 10.44
C PRO A 138 0.80 -21.84 10.64
N GLY A 139 0.87 -20.55 10.98
CA GLY A 139 2.09 -19.84 11.33
C GLY A 139 3.09 -19.59 10.19
N THR A 140 2.61 -19.60 8.94
CA THR A 140 3.45 -19.33 7.76
C THR A 140 3.10 -18.00 7.09
N ASN A 141 2.72 -16.97 7.86
CA ASN A 141 2.48 -15.64 7.29
C ASN A 141 3.78 -15.04 6.79
N GLY A 142 3.73 -14.30 5.68
CA GLY A 142 4.89 -13.62 5.10
C GLY A 142 4.53 -12.22 4.63
N SER A 143 4.68 -11.95 3.34
CA SER A 143 4.33 -10.66 2.74
C SER A 143 3.01 -10.68 1.96
N GLN A 144 2.57 -11.87 1.51
CA GLN A 144 1.38 -12.01 0.70
C GLN A 144 0.11 -11.72 1.52
N PHE A 145 -0.82 -10.99 0.92
CA PHE A 145 -2.10 -10.61 1.50
C PHE A 145 -3.21 -10.78 0.49
N PHE A 146 -4.45 -10.79 0.96
CA PHE A 146 -5.64 -10.70 0.11
C PHE A 146 -6.67 -9.72 0.66
N ILE A 147 -7.51 -9.19 -0.23
CA ILE A 147 -8.65 -8.35 0.09
C ILE A 147 -9.92 -9.03 -0.44
N THR A 148 -10.94 -9.20 0.40
CA THR A 148 -12.16 -9.92 0.01
C THR A 148 -13.11 -9.07 -0.84
N HIS A 149 -13.80 -9.71 -1.79
CA HIS A 149 -14.93 -9.12 -2.52
C HIS A 149 -16.23 -9.22 -1.72
N LYS A 150 -16.37 -10.26 -0.90
CA LYS A 150 -17.57 -10.60 -0.12
C LYS A 150 -17.19 -11.17 1.24
N ALA A 151 -18.18 -11.43 2.09
CA ALA A 151 -17.97 -12.21 3.31
C ALA A 151 -17.48 -13.64 2.96
N THR A 152 -16.48 -14.12 3.68
CA THR A 152 -15.81 -15.42 3.48
C THR A 152 -15.56 -16.13 4.82
N PRO A 153 -16.59 -16.44 5.61
CA PRO A 153 -16.46 -16.89 7.00
C PRO A 153 -15.68 -18.22 7.17
N TRP A 154 -15.55 -19.02 6.11
CA TRP A 154 -14.75 -20.25 6.12
C TRP A 154 -13.23 -20.01 6.25
N LEU A 155 -12.78 -18.75 6.15
CA LEU A 155 -11.40 -18.30 6.37
C LEU A 155 -11.13 -17.86 7.81
N ASP A 156 -12.16 -17.75 8.66
CA ASP A 156 -12.00 -17.40 10.07
C ASP A 156 -11.05 -18.36 10.79
N ASN A 157 -10.15 -17.78 11.59
CA ASN A 157 -9.11 -18.52 12.34
C ASN A 157 -8.20 -19.39 11.45
N LYS A 158 -8.12 -19.08 10.15
CA LYS A 158 -7.15 -19.64 9.21
C LYS A 158 -6.22 -18.58 8.63
N HIS A 159 -6.72 -17.35 8.48
CA HIS A 159 -5.98 -16.21 7.98
C HIS A 159 -6.10 -15.03 8.94
N THR A 160 -4.96 -14.42 9.29
CA THR A 160 -4.93 -13.25 10.17
C THR A 160 -5.60 -12.07 9.48
N VAL A 161 -6.73 -11.61 10.01
CA VAL A 161 -7.38 -10.36 9.60
C VAL A 161 -6.63 -9.19 10.25
N PHE A 162 -6.05 -8.31 9.44
CA PHE A 162 -5.23 -7.20 9.93
C PHE A 162 -5.68 -5.82 9.44
N GLY A 163 -6.72 -5.76 8.62
CA GLY A 163 -7.33 -4.50 8.24
C GLY A 163 -8.68 -4.67 7.55
N LYS A 164 -9.22 -3.53 7.11
CA LYS A 164 -10.45 -3.48 6.31
C LYS A 164 -10.45 -2.27 5.39
N VAL A 165 -10.88 -2.46 4.15
CA VAL A 165 -11.14 -1.38 3.19
C VAL A 165 -12.24 -0.46 3.72
N ILE A 166 -11.93 0.83 3.78
CA ILE A 166 -12.86 1.90 4.15
C ILE A 166 -13.28 2.75 2.95
N THR A 167 -12.46 2.79 1.90
CA THR A 167 -12.77 3.43 0.61
C THR A 167 -12.18 2.62 -0.55
N GLY A 168 -12.89 2.54 -1.68
CA GLY A 168 -12.40 1.87 -2.88
C GLY A 168 -12.75 0.38 -2.98
N GLN A 169 -13.86 -0.07 -2.37
CA GLN A 169 -14.33 -1.45 -2.56
C GLN A 169 -14.74 -1.71 -4.03
N ASP A 170 -15.25 -0.70 -4.73
CA ASP A 170 -15.53 -0.81 -6.16
C ASP A 170 -14.25 -0.95 -6.98
N VAL A 171 -13.15 -0.31 -6.56
CA VAL A 171 -11.81 -0.49 -7.13
C VAL A 171 -11.32 -1.92 -6.90
N VAL A 172 -11.40 -2.41 -5.65
CA VAL A 172 -11.11 -3.83 -5.32
C VAL A 172 -11.84 -4.77 -6.27
N ASN A 173 -13.14 -4.55 -6.49
CA ASN A 173 -13.97 -5.39 -7.36
C ASN A 173 -13.62 -5.30 -8.85
N LYS A 174 -12.91 -4.24 -9.28
CA LYS A 174 -12.44 -4.02 -10.66
C LYS A 174 -11.03 -4.56 -10.92
N ILE A 175 -10.27 -4.90 -9.87
CA ILE A 175 -8.92 -5.45 -10.01
C ILE A 175 -8.99 -6.78 -10.77
N GLU A 176 -8.10 -6.92 -11.72
CA GLU A 176 -7.88 -8.09 -12.55
C GLU A 176 -6.50 -8.68 -12.27
N LYS A 177 -6.31 -9.95 -12.63
CA LYS A 177 -5.02 -10.61 -12.46
C LYS A 177 -3.96 -9.89 -13.29
N GLY A 178 -2.86 -9.49 -12.64
CA GLY A 178 -1.75 -8.80 -13.28
C GLY A 178 -1.77 -7.28 -13.09
N ASP A 179 -2.86 -6.70 -12.61
CA ASP A 179 -2.89 -5.29 -12.21
C ASP A 179 -1.86 -5.02 -11.12
N ARG A 180 -1.27 -3.82 -11.16
CA ARG A 180 -0.18 -3.40 -10.30
C ARG A 180 -0.66 -2.61 -9.10
N ILE A 181 0.13 -2.75 -8.04
CA ILE A 181 0.21 -1.80 -6.93
C ILE A 181 1.29 -0.80 -7.33
N ASN A 182 0.90 0.35 -7.86
CA ASN A 182 1.82 1.40 -8.27
C ASN A 182 2.64 1.87 -7.06
N THR A 183 1.95 2.18 -5.96
CA THR A 183 2.56 2.48 -4.67
C THR A 183 1.70 1.99 -3.51
N LEU A 184 2.35 1.66 -2.39
CA LEU A 184 1.68 1.39 -1.12
C LEU A 184 2.17 2.37 -0.05
N THR A 185 1.28 3.26 0.40
CA THR A 185 1.62 4.30 1.37
C THR A 185 0.96 4.05 2.73
N ILE A 186 1.75 4.12 3.81
CA ILE A 186 1.25 4.06 5.18
C ILE A 186 0.94 5.45 5.70
N ILE A 187 -0.31 5.69 6.10
CA ILE A 187 -0.80 6.97 6.64
C ILE A 187 -1.04 6.82 8.14
N ARG A 188 -0.54 7.78 8.92
CA ARG A 188 -0.59 7.78 10.40
C ARG A 188 -1.34 9.00 10.89
N VAL A 189 -2.50 8.79 11.51
CA VAL A 189 -3.35 9.86 12.02
C VAL A 189 -3.51 9.74 13.54
N GLY A 190 -3.20 10.83 14.24
CA GLY A 190 -3.21 10.87 15.71
C GLY A 190 -1.95 10.33 16.38
N GLU A 191 -1.74 10.73 17.63
CA GLU A 191 -0.51 10.47 18.41
C GLU A 191 -0.16 8.99 18.52
N LYS A 192 -1.15 8.13 18.82
CA LYS A 192 -0.91 6.68 18.98
C LYS A 192 -0.42 6.01 17.69
N ALA A 193 -0.99 6.37 16.54
CA ALA A 193 -0.59 5.80 15.25
C ALA A 193 0.76 6.35 14.77
N LYS A 194 1.08 7.61 15.08
CA LYS A 194 2.40 8.21 14.84
C LYS A 194 3.48 7.55 15.70
N ALA A 195 3.16 7.20 16.94
CA ALA A 195 4.08 6.52 17.87
C ALA A 195 4.27 5.02 17.58
N PHE A 196 3.37 4.39 16.83
CA PHE A 196 3.47 2.97 16.48
C PHE A 196 4.68 2.71 15.58
N LYS A 197 5.66 1.95 16.05
CA LYS A 197 6.87 1.65 15.29
C LYS A 197 6.65 0.42 14.41
N ALA A 198 6.99 0.54 13.13
CA ALA A 198 6.99 -0.56 12.16
C ALA A 198 8.41 -0.68 11.60
N ASP A 199 9.31 -1.25 12.39
CA ASP A 199 10.72 -1.44 12.06
C ASP A 199 11.18 -2.84 12.50
N GLN A 200 12.37 -3.24 12.07
CA GLN A 200 12.92 -4.58 12.37
C GLN A 200 12.95 -4.88 13.88
N ALA A 201 13.41 -3.93 14.70
CA ALA A 201 13.50 -4.13 16.15
C ALA A 201 12.12 -4.37 16.79
N SER A 202 11.09 -3.63 16.33
CA SER A 202 9.72 -3.80 16.78
C SER A 202 9.13 -5.14 16.34
N PHE A 203 9.46 -5.59 15.11
CA PHE A 203 9.05 -6.91 14.61
C PHE A 203 9.65 -8.03 15.45
N ASP A 204 10.96 -7.98 15.69
CA ASP A 204 11.67 -8.99 16.48
C ASP A 204 11.15 -9.05 17.92
N ALA A 205 10.93 -7.89 18.54
CA ALA A 205 10.36 -7.79 19.88
C ALA A 205 8.94 -8.39 19.96
N ALA A 206 8.07 -8.07 19.00
CA ALA A 206 6.71 -8.60 18.94
C ALA A 206 6.71 -10.12 18.71
N LEU A 207 7.57 -10.61 17.82
CA LEU A 207 7.71 -12.04 17.52
C LEU A 207 8.20 -12.82 18.74
N ASN A 208 9.22 -12.31 19.43
CA ASN A 208 9.76 -12.94 20.64
C ASN A 208 8.73 -12.99 21.77
N LYS A 209 7.93 -11.94 21.93
CA LYS A 209 6.83 -11.90 22.91
C LYS A 209 5.77 -12.97 22.63
N ILE A 210 5.45 -13.24 21.37
CA ILE A 210 4.50 -14.31 20.99
C ILE A 210 5.11 -15.68 21.25
N LYS A 211 6.38 -15.90 20.90
CA LYS A 211 7.09 -17.16 21.14
C LYS A 211 7.18 -17.49 22.63
N ALA A 212 7.41 -16.50 23.49
CA ALA A 212 7.51 -16.68 24.94
C ALA A 212 6.17 -16.99 25.66
N ARG A 213 5.03 -16.88 24.96
CA ARG A 213 3.70 -17.20 25.51
C ARG A 213 3.24 -18.62 25.20
N LYS A 214 3.98 -19.33 24.35
CA LYS A 214 3.74 -20.74 24.01
C LYS A 214 4.67 -21.61 24.85
#